data_AF-A0A2N0ZB17-F1
#
_entry.id   AF-A0A2N0ZB17-F1
#
_cell.length_a   1.000
_cell.length_b   1.000
_cell.length_c   1.000
_cell.angle_alpha   90.00
_cell.angle_beta   90.00
_cell.angle_gamma   90.00
#
_symmetry.space_group_name_H-M   'P 1'
#
loop_
_entity.id
_entity.type
_entity.pdbx_description
1 polymer ?
#
loop_
_entity_poly.entity_id
_entity_poly.type
_entity_poly.pdbx_seq_one_letter_code
_entity_poly.pdbx_strand_id
1 'polypeptide(L)'
;MKSISFNNIKMPYYEFNFIGDYYKSLRRLRKEPTKTIYLDNGERIDEHFLANAVRQIKDYKNQQRYEKSTLIIVHNFDSYDRKDFDNAYYKPIIDAIKKVRIIYDDSWLDISLMFLGSYSPEEKITVFVVEHFYTIPFLNAKFNDYFNKHKPRNTGIEDRIRTLKNYDNTDDFF
;
A
#
# COMPACT_ATOMS: atom_id res chain seq x y z
N MET A 1 -4.56 -6.57 -16.43
CA MET A 1 -3.79 -7.56 -15.66
C MET A 1 -2.35 -7.58 -16.14
N LYS A 2 -1.39 -7.69 -15.23
CA LYS A 2 0.05 -7.86 -15.50
C LYS A 2 0.48 -9.27 -15.07
N SER A 3 1.68 -9.68 -15.43
CA SER A 3 2.28 -10.94 -14.93
C SER A 3 3.75 -10.75 -14.57
N ILE A 4 4.22 -11.47 -13.57
CA ILE A 4 5.64 -11.55 -13.17
C ILE A 4 5.99 -13.02 -12.96
N SER A 5 7.25 -13.39 -13.21
CA SER A 5 7.72 -14.78 -13.06
C SER A 5 8.79 -14.89 -11.98
N PHE A 6 8.71 -15.94 -11.16
CA PHE A 6 9.72 -16.29 -10.16
C PHE A 6 9.81 -17.80 -10.05
N ASN A 7 11.01 -18.37 -10.16
CA ASN A 7 11.23 -19.83 -10.15
C ASN A 7 10.29 -20.60 -11.10
N ASN A 8 10.16 -20.12 -12.35
CA ASN A 8 9.26 -20.67 -13.38
C ASN A 8 7.75 -20.61 -13.07
N ILE A 9 7.34 -19.97 -11.97
CA ILE A 9 5.94 -19.72 -11.64
C ILE A 9 5.55 -18.36 -12.21
N LYS A 10 4.58 -18.34 -13.14
CA LYS A 10 3.99 -17.10 -13.68
C LYS A 10 2.83 -16.67 -12.79
N MET A 11 2.95 -15.49 -12.19
CA MET A 11 1.99 -14.94 -11.24
C MET A 11 1.23 -13.78 -11.89
N PRO A 12 -0.08 -13.90 -12.14
CA PRO A 12 -0.91 -12.78 -12.53
C PRO A 12 -1.09 -11.81 -11.36
N TYR A 13 -1.15 -10.51 -11.64
CA TYR A 13 -1.47 -9.50 -10.64
C TYR A 13 -2.12 -8.26 -11.27
N TYR A 14 -2.76 -7.47 -10.42
CA TYR A 14 -3.20 -6.12 -10.73
C TYR A 14 -2.34 -5.11 -10.00
N GLU A 15 -2.14 -3.95 -10.63
CA GLU A 15 -1.36 -2.84 -10.09
C GLU A 15 -2.13 -1.56 -10.34
N PHE A 16 -2.41 -0.83 -9.27
CA PHE A 16 -3.08 0.45 -9.29
C PHE A 16 -2.14 1.51 -8.75
N ASN A 17 -2.03 2.62 -9.45
CA ASN A 17 -1.25 3.77 -9.03
C ASN A 17 -2.19 4.96 -8.85
N PHE A 18 -2.12 5.57 -7.67
CA PHE A 18 -2.84 6.78 -7.29
C PHE A 18 -1.79 7.83 -6.99
N ILE A 19 -1.72 8.89 -7.80
CA ILE A 19 -0.72 9.96 -7.66
C ILE A 19 -1.39 11.15 -6.98
N GLY A 20 -0.77 11.69 -5.93
CA GLY A 20 -1.30 12.83 -5.19
C GLY A 20 -0.97 12.82 -3.69
N ASP A 21 -1.26 13.95 -3.04
CA ASP A 21 -0.98 14.19 -1.61
C ASP A 21 -2.09 13.63 -0.71
N TYR A 22 -2.10 12.31 -0.52
CA TYR A 22 -3.16 11.60 0.19
C TYR A 22 -2.97 11.51 1.69
N TYR A 23 -1.74 11.52 2.21
CA TYR A 23 -1.42 11.23 3.60
C TYR A 23 -2.19 12.13 4.57
N LYS A 24 -2.25 13.44 4.28
CA LYS A 24 -3.01 14.40 5.09
C LYS A 24 -4.51 14.05 5.11
N SER A 25 -5.08 13.75 3.95
CA SER A 25 -6.50 13.41 3.78
C SER A 25 -6.86 12.07 4.43
N LEU A 26 -6.03 11.05 4.26
CA LEU A 26 -6.18 9.73 4.88
C LEU A 26 -6.04 9.80 6.40
N ARG A 27 -5.14 10.65 6.91
CA ARG A 27 -5.01 10.91 8.34
C ARG A 27 -6.21 11.65 8.92
N ARG A 28 -6.80 12.57 8.17
CA ARG A 28 -8.03 13.25 8.56
C ARG A 28 -9.20 12.28 8.63
N LEU A 29 -9.37 11.42 7.63
CA LEU A 29 -10.37 10.34 7.65
C LEU A 29 -10.20 9.40 8.85
N ARG A 30 -8.96 9.09 9.25
CA ARG A 30 -8.72 8.24 10.43
C ARG A 30 -9.32 8.82 11.71
N LYS A 31 -9.25 10.15 11.86
CA LYS A 31 -9.81 10.89 12.99
C LYS A 31 -11.32 11.09 12.88
N GLU A 32 -11.81 11.25 11.65
CA GLU A 32 -13.20 11.62 11.36
C GLU A 32 -13.80 10.68 10.28
N PRO A 33 -13.96 9.37 10.57
CA PRO A 33 -14.27 8.36 9.55
C PRO A 33 -15.65 8.51 8.90
N THR A 34 -16.57 9.24 9.54
CA THR A 34 -17.91 9.51 9.01
C THR A 34 -17.99 10.78 8.18
N LYS A 35 -16.93 11.62 8.18
CA LYS A 35 -16.95 12.88 7.44
C LYS A 35 -16.56 12.65 5.99
N THR A 36 -17.27 13.35 5.12
CA THR A 36 -16.88 13.48 3.72
C THR A 36 -15.61 14.30 3.62
N ILE A 37 -14.56 13.71 3.06
CA ILE A 37 -13.29 14.38 2.78
C ILE A 37 -13.16 14.61 1.29
N TYR A 38 -12.79 15.84 0.95
CA TYR A 38 -12.51 16.29 -0.41
C TYR A 38 -11.01 16.51 -0.56
N LEU A 39 -10.50 16.21 -1.74
CA LEU A 39 -9.15 16.55 -2.16
C LEU A 39 -9.10 18.03 -2.58
N ASP A 40 -7.89 18.55 -2.77
CA ASP A 40 -7.68 19.97 -3.13
C ASP A 40 -8.31 20.33 -4.50
N ASN A 41 -8.50 19.34 -5.37
CA ASN A 41 -9.19 19.50 -6.65
C ASN A 41 -10.73 19.47 -6.54
N GLY A 42 -11.29 19.37 -5.34
CA GLY A 42 -12.72 19.31 -5.07
C GLY A 42 -13.37 17.94 -5.24
N GLU A 43 -12.63 16.89 -5.62
CA GLU A 43 -13.17 15.54 -5.73
C GLU A 43 -13.33 14.89 -4.35
N ARG A 44 -14.42 14.13 -4.17
CA ARG A 44 -14.60 13.30 -2.97
C ARG A 44 -13.57 12.16 -2.99
N ILE A 45 -12.88 11.92 -1.88
CA ILE A 45 -11.72 11.01 -1.85
C ILE A 45 -12.04 9.57 -2.28
N ASP A 46 -13.20 9.03 -1.91
CA ASP A 46 -13.67 7.70 -2.30
C ASP A 46 -14.04 7.63 -3.79
N GLU A 47 -14.64 8.69 -4.35
CA GLU A 47 -14.93 8.79 -5.78
C GLU A 47 -13.66 8.92 -6.59
N HIS A 48 -12.70 9.68 -6.10
CA HIS A 48 -11.37 9.82 -6.69
C HIS A 48 -10.68 8.46 -6.82
N PHE A 49 -10.58 7.69 -5.74
CA PHE A 49 -9.96 6.37 -5.79
C PHE A 49 -10.71 5.41 -6.71
N LEU A 50 -12.04 5.41 -6.67
CA LEU A 50 -12.85 4.56 -7.55
C LEU A 50 -12.65 4.91 -9.02
N ALA A 51 -12.75 6.19 -9.38
CA ALA A 51 -12.59 6.64 -10.76
C ALA A 51 -11.20 6.28 -11.31
N ASN A 52 -10.15 6.47 -10.51
CA ASN A 52 -8.79 6.10 -10.88
C ASN A 52 -8.60 4.57 -10.99
N ALA A 53 -9.21 3.78 -10.10
CA ALA A 53 -9.13 2.34 -10.18
C ALA A 53 -9.80 1.80 -11.45
N VAL A 54 -11.01 2.29 -11.76
CA VAL A 54 -11.76 1.90 -12.97
C VAL A 54 -10.96 2.20 -14.25
N ARG A 55 -10.35 3.39 -14.35
CA ARG A 55 -9.54 3.80 -15.52
C ARG A 55 -8.33 2.90 -15.77
N GLN A 56 -7.80 2.25 -14.74
CA GLN A 56 -6.62 1.39 -14.84
C GLN A 56 -6.93 -0.04 -15.26
N ILE A 57 -8.22 -0.39 -15.38
CA ILE A 57 -8.65 -1.70 -15.83
C ILE A 57 -8.95 -1.68 -17.32
N LYS A 58 -8.13 -2.41 -18.08
CA LYS A 58 -8.26 -2.51 -19.55
C LYS A 58 -9.48 -3.29 -20.02
N ASP A 59 -9.90 -4.32 -19.27
CA ASP A 59 -11.06 -5.14 -19.58
C ASP A 59 -11.87 -5.41 -18.32
N TYR A 60 -12.77 -4.48 -18.01
CA TYR A 60 -13.60 -4.53 -16.81
C TYR A 60 -14.59 -5.71 -16.83
N LYS A 61 -15.00 -6.19 -18.01
CA LYS A 61 -16.00 -7.25 -18.13
C LYS A 61 -15.41 -8.65 -17.96
N ASN A 62 -14.17 -8.86 -18.41
CA ASN A 62 -13.52 -10.18 -18.38
C ASN A 62 -12.31 -10.24 -17.43
N GLN A 63 -12.25 -9.35 -16.44
CA GLN A 63 -11.19 -9.40 -15.43
C GLN A 63 -11.28 -10.67 -14.59
N GLN A 64 -10.14 -11.30 -14.37
CA GLN A 64 -10.00 -12.40 -13.43
C GLN A 64 -10.28 -11.91 -12.01
N ARG A 65 -11.16 -12.64 -11.31
CA ARG A 65 -11.45 -12.43 -9.89
C ARG A 65 -10.69 -13.47 -9.07
N TYR A 66 -10.11 -13.05 -7.95
CA TYR A 66 -9.45 -13.97 -7.02
C TYR A 66 -10.42 -14.43 -5.93
N GLU A 67 -10.38 -15.71 -5.57
CA GLU A 67 -11.14 -16.25 -4.43
C GLU A 67 -10.63 -15.67 -3.12
N LYS A 68 -9.31 -15.73 -2.91
CA LYS A 68 -8.61 -15.03 -1.83
C LYS A 68 -7.42 -14.28 -2.39
N SER A 69 -7.26 -13.04 -1.97
CA SER A 69 -6.22 -12.15 -2.45
C SER A 69 -5.41 -11.53 -1.32
N THR A 70 -4.21 -11.07 -1.64
CA THR A 70 -3.45 -10.15 -0.81
C THR A 70 -3.40 -8.79 -1.49
N LEU A 71 -3.84 -7.77 -0.77
CA LEU A 71 -3.70 -6.36 -1.14
C LEU A 71 -2.44 -5.81 -0.48
N ILE A 72 -1.45 -5.51 -1.31
CA ILE A 72 -0.20 -4.90 -0.87
C ILE A 72 -0.30 -3.41 -1.19
N ILE A 73 -0.49 -2.59 -0.16
CA ILE A 73 -0.64 -1.13 -0.27
C ILE A 73 0.70 -0.49 0.09
N VAL A 74 1.36 0.06 -0.92
CA VAL A 74 2.62 0.79 -0.77
C VAL A 74 2.32 2.28 -0.77
N HIS A 75 2.48 2.94 0.37
CA HIS A 75 2.46 4.39 0.45
C HIS A 75 3.87 4.92 0.18
N ASN A 76 4.04 5.58 -0.96
CA ASN A 76 5.28 6.24 -1.32
C ASN A 76 5.19 7.70 -0.90
N PHE A 77 6.05 8.11 0.04
CA PHE A 77 6.10 9.48 0.52
C PHE A 77 7.16 10.29 -0.23
N ASP A 78 6.85 11.57 -0.36
CA ASP A 78 7.68 12.63 -0.93
C ASP A 78 8.84 13.10 -0.01
N SER A 79 8.80 12.69 1.27
CA SER A 79 9.81 13.03 2.27
C SER A 79 10.27 11.81 3.07
N TYR A 80 11.43 11.95 3.72
CA TYR A 80 11.97 10.97 4.66
C TYR A 80 11.49 11.20 6.09
N ASP A 81 10.53 12.11 6.30
CA ASP A 81 10.00 12.38 7.63
C ASP A 81 9.33 11.14 8.19
N ARG A 82 9.46 10.95 9.49
CA ARG A 82 8.75 9.86 10.17
C ARG A 82 7.24 10.11 10.07
N LYS A 83 6.57 9.25 9.31
CA LYS A 83 5.11 9.18 9.18
C LYS A 83 4.65 7.83 9.73
N ASP A 84 3.69 7.83 10.65
CA ASP A 84 3.17 6.56 11.19
C ASP A 84 2.10 5.99 10.25
N PHE A 85 2.22 4.71 9.90
CA PHE A 85 1.35 4.06 8.93
C PHE A 85 -0.06 3.78 9.45
N ASP A 86 -0.17 3.52 10.75
CA ASP A 86 -1.42 3.29 11.47
C ASP A 86 -2.29 4.55 11.60
N ASN A 87 -1.69 5.72 11.37
CA ASN A 87 -2.38 7.01 11.34
C ASN A 87 -3.12 7.29 10.03
N ALA A 88 -3.04 6.42 9.01
CA ALA A 88 -3.74 6.58 7.73
C ALA A 88 -4.94 5.63 7.61
N TYR A 89 -6.04 6.12 7.04
CA TYR A 89 -7.27 5.34 6.83
C TYR A 89 -7.44 4.88 5.37
N TYR A 90 -6.98 3.67 5.06
CA TYR A 90 -6.94 3.14 3.69
C TYR A 90 -8.25 2.53 3.18
N LYS A 91 -9.34 2.54 3.95
CA LYS A 91 -10.62 1.94 3.55
C LYS A 91 -11.13 2.42 2.18
N PRO A 92 -11.09 3.73 1.82
CA PRO A 92 -11.56 4.18 0.51
C PRO A 92 -10.85 3.49 -0.67
N ILE A 93 -9.57 3.14 -0.49
CA ILE A 93 -8.77 2.43 -1.48
C ILE A 93 -9.24 0.98 -1.58
N ILE A 94 -9.40 0.30 -0.44
CA ILE A 94 -9.91 -1.09 -0.40
C ILE A 94 -11.31 -1.16 -1.04
N ASP A 95 -12.18 -0.21 -0.73
CA ASP A 95 -13.52 -0.12 -1.31
C ASP A 95 -13.49 0.12 -2.83
N ALA A 96 -12.56 0.95 -3.33
CA ALA A 96 -12.36 1.14 -4.76
C ALA A 96 -11.91 -0.16 -5.45
N ILE A 97 -10.95 -0.88 -4.87
CA ILE A 97 -10.48 -2.18 -5.36
C ILE A 97 -11.61 -3.23 -5.35
N LYS A 98 -12.46 -3.24 -4.32
CA LYS A 98 -13.64 -4.10 -4.26
C LYS A 98 -14.66 -3.78 -5.35
N LYS A 99 -14.96 -2.50 -5.56
CA LYS A 99 -15.92 -2.03 -6.58
C LYS A 99 -15.48 -2.33 -8.01
N VAL A 100 -14.18 -2.47 -8.23
CA VAL A 100 -13.66 -2.97 -9.50
C VAL A 100 -13.72 -4.49 -9.63
N ARG A 101 -14.36 -5.23 -8.72
CA ARG A 101 -14.71 -6.66 -8.83
C ARG A 101 -13.54 -7.63 -9.06
N ILE A 102 -12.33 -7.27 -8.62
CA ILE A 102 -11.16 -8.18 -8.61
C ILE A 102 -11.18 -9.07 -7.36
N ILE A 103 -11.83 -8.60 -6.29
CA ILE A 103 -12.01 -9.30 -5.02
C ILE A 103 -13.51 -9.48 -4.71
N TYR A 104 -13.84 -10.44 -3.86
CA TYR A 104 -15.22 -10.70 -3.45
C TYR A 104 -15.76 -9.66 -2.48
N ASP A 105 -15.13 -9.59 -1.32
CA ASP A 105 -15.45 -8.63 -0.28
C ASP A 105 -14.18 -8.13 0.44
N ASP A 106 -14.30 -7.17 1.36
CA ASP A 106 -13.22 -6.75 2.27
C ASP A 106 -13.17 -7.59 3.55
N SER A 107 -13.70 -8.81 3.50
CA SER A 107 -13.71 -9.77 4.62
C SER A 107 -12.35 -10.49 4.76
N TRP A 108 -12.04 -10.98 5.96
CA TRP A 108 -10.81 -11.76 6.22
C TRP A 108 -10.72 -13.06 5.39
N LEU A 109 -11.86 -13.55 4.90
CA LEU A 109 -11.93 -14.73 4.04
C LEU A 109 -11.40 -14.42 2.64
N ASP A 110 -11.68 -13.23 2.12
CA ASP A 110 -11.42 -12.84 0.74
C ASP A 110 -10.13 -12.04 0.57
N ILE A 111 -9.69 -11.33 1.62
CA ILE A 111 -8.52 -10.46 1.57
C ILE A 111 -7.56 -10.64 2.75
N SER A 112 -6.28 -10.50 2.43
CA SER A 112 -5.21 -10.21 3.39
C SER A 112 -4.62 -8.83 3.06
N LEU A 113 -4.27 -8.07 4.09
CA LEU A 113 -3.76 -6.71 3.93
C LEU A 113 -2.28 -6.64 4.30
N MET A 114 -1.48 -5.96 3.48
CA MET A 114 -0.10 -5.64 3.77
C MET A 114 0.14 -4.16 3.48
N PHE A 115 0.65 -3.44 4.46
CA PHE A 115 0.97 -2.01 4.35
C PHE A 115 2.48 -1.82 4.35
N LEU A 116 2.99 -1.12 3.33
CA LEU A 116 4.42 -0.89 3.14
C LEU A 116 4.66 0.60 2.94
N GLY A 117 5.81 1.07 3.43
CA GLY A 117 6.30 2.41 3.19
C GLY A 117 7.50 2.44 2.28
N SER A 118 7.56 3.47 1.44
CA SER A 118 8.69 3.74 0.58
C SER A 118 8.83 5.23 0.35
N TYR A 119 9.99 5.65 -0.14
CA TYR A 119 10.21 6.99 -0.65
C TYR A 119 9.94 7.04 -2.16
N SER A 120 9.43 8.18 -2.65
CA SER A 120 9.38 8.53 -4.07
C SER A 120 9.44 10.05 -4.21
N PRO A 121 9.92 10.62 -5.34
CA PRO A 121 9.94 12.08 -5.52
C PRO A 121 8.57 12.77 -5.45
N GLU A 122 7.49 12.01 -5.61
CA GLU A 122 6.11 12.48 -5.55
C GLU A 122 5.31 11.52 -4.67
N GLU A 123 4.41 12.05 -3.84
CA GLU A 123 3.54 11.22 -3.02
C GLU A 123 2.58 10.42 -3.90
N LYS A 124 2.53 9.11 -3.67
CA LYS A 124 1.65 8.21 -4.40
C LYS A 124 1.36 6.94 -3.61
N ILE A 125 0.22 6.34 -3.89
CA ILE A 125 -0.14 5.02 -3.37
C ILE A 125 -0.15 4.03 -4.51
N THR A 126 0.63 2.96 -4.36
CA THR A 126 0.60 1.82 -5.29
C THR A 126 -0.05 0.64 -4.59
N VAL A 127 -1.07 0.06 -5.22
CA VAL A 127 -1.76 -1.13 -4.71
C VAL A 127 -1.52 -2.30 -5.65
N PHE A 128 -0.96 -3.37 -5.13
CA PHE A 128 -0.89 -4.65 -5.83
C PHE A 128 -1.98 -5.57 -5.32
N VAL A 129 -2.74 -6.17 -6.23
CA VAL A 129 -3.70 -7.23 -5.91
C VAL A 129 -3.18 -8.51 -6.52
N VAL A 130 -2.88 -9.47 -5.65
CA VAL A 130 -2.27 -10.74 -6.01
C VAL A 130 -3.10 -11.85 -5.41
N GLU A 131 -3.22 -12.98 -6.09
CA GLU A 131 -3.82 -14.17 -5.49
C GLU A 131 -3.03 -14.58 -4.25
N HIS A 132 -3.72 -14.93 -3.17
CA HIS A 132 -3.12 -15.08 -1.85
C HIS A 132 -1.99 -16.12 -1.83
N PHE A 133 -2.15 -17.22 -2.58
CA PHE A 133 -1.14 -18.27 -2.74
C PHE A 133 0.20 -17.74 -3.30
N TYR A 134 0.16 -16.71 -4.16
CA TYR A 134 1.35 -16.12 -4.77
C TYR A 134 2.00 -15.00 -3.94
N THR A 135 1.51 -14.69 -2.74
CA THR A 135 1.98 -13.53 -1.96
C THR A 135 3.51 -13.54 -1.76
N ILE A 136 4.05 -14.61 -1.19
CA ILE A 136 5.49 -14.72 -0.90
C ILE A 136 6.36 -14.69 -2.17
N PRO A 137 6.11 -15.54 -3.20
CA PRO A 137 6.92 -15.48 -4.42
C PRO A 137 6.77 -14.14 -5.15
N PHE A 138 5.60 -13.49 -5.10
CA PHE A 138 5.41 -12.16 -5.65
C PHE A 138 6.27 -11.11 -4.94
N LEU A 139 6.33 -11.14 -3.60
CA LEU A 139 7.19 -10.25 -2.82
C LEU A 139 8.66 -10.42 -3.21
N ASN A 140 9.15 -11.66 -3.30
CA ASN A 140 10.52 -11.94 -3.72
C ASN A 140 10.81 -11.43 -5.14
N ALA A 141 9.87 -11.59 -6.07
CA ALA A 141 10.04 -11.18 -7.46
C ALA A 141 9.98 -9.66 -7.65
N LYS A 142 9.05 -9.00 -6.96
CA LYS A 142 8.70 -7.59 -7.21
C LYS A 142 9.43 -6.63 -6.27
N PHE A 143 9.66 -7.02 -5.02
CA PHE A 143 10.09 -6.10 -3.97
C PHE A 143 11.56 -6.19 -3.58
N ASN A 144 12.28 -7.24 -3.96
CA ASN A 144 13.74 -7.33 -3.75
C ASN A 144 14.46 -6.12 -4.37
N ASP A 145 14.14 -5.77 -5.61
CA ASP A 145 14.72 -4.59 -6.27
C ASP A 145 14.06 -3.29 -5.81
N TYR A 146 12.77 -3.33 -5.50
CA TYR A 146 11.99 -2.15 -5.11
C TYR A 146 12.59 -1.49 -3.87
N PHE A 147 12.84 -2.25 -2.81
CA PHE A 147 13.41 -1.69 -1.58
C PHE A 147 14.90 -1.41 -1.68
N ASN A 148 15.65 -2.15 -2.51
CA ASN A 148 17.05 -1.86 -2.75
C ASN A 148 17.28 -0.52 -3.45
N LYS A 149 16.39 -0.11 -4.36
CA LYS A 149 16.46 1.17 -5.08
C LYS A 149 15.98 2.37 -4.24
N HIS A 150 15.12 2.13 -3.26
CA HIS A 150 14.51 3.18 -2.43
C HIS A 150 15.02 3.12 -0.98
N LYS A 151 16.24 2.61 -0.76
CA LYS A 151 16.86 2.63 0.57
C LYS A 151 16.91 4.08 1.05
N PRO A 152 16.46 4.37 2.29
CA PRO A 152 16.69 5.66 2.87
C PRO A 152 18.19 5.95 2.82
N ARG A 153 18.58 7.16 2.38
CA ARG A 153 19.97 7.62 2.56
C ARG A 153 20.31 7.38 4.02
N ASN A 154 21.49 6.78 4.29
CA ASN A 154 22.01 6.49 5.64
C ASN A 154 21.92 7.72 6.55
N THR A 155 20.75 7.96 7.10
CA THR A 155 20.43 9.08 7.98
C THR A 155 19.87 8.41 9.22
N GLY A 156 20.79 7.94 10.05
CA GLY A 156 20.49 7.49 11.39
C GLY A 156 20.14 6.02 11.58
N ILE A 157 20.42 5.09 10.65
CA ILE A 157 20.38 3.65 11.01
C ILE A 157 21.48 3.34 12.02
N GLU A 158 22.69 3.88 11.82
CA GLU A 158 23.79 3.75 12.78
C GLU A 158 23.47 4.47 14.10
N ASP A 159 22.91 5.68 14.05
CA ASP A 159 22.48 6.38 15.28
C ASP A 159 21.32 5.68 15.99
N ARG A 160 20.39 5.04 15.27
CA ARG A 160 19.32 4.22 15.84
C ARG A 160 19.83 2.92 16.44
N ILE A 161 20.77 2.23 15.79
CA ILE A 161 21.45 1.07 16.36
C ILE A 161 22.20 1.49 17.63
N ARG A 162 22.83 2.67 17.65
CA ARG A 162 23.50 3.23 18.82
C ARG A 162 22.51 3.57 19.95
N THR A 163 21.36 4.16 19.62
CA THR A 163 20.32 4.54 20.58
C THR A 163 19.63 3.30 21.18
N LEU A 164 19.38 2.26 20.38
CA LEU A 164 18.79 1.00 20.85
C LEU A 164 19.79 0.20 21.70
N LYS A 165 21.07 0.17 21.33
CA LYS A 165 22.13 -0.44 22.17
C LYS A 165 22.34 0.28 23.50
N ASN A 166 22.00 1.57 23.59
CA ASN A 166 22.05 2.31 24.86
C ASN A 166 20.83 2.04 25.75
N TYR A 167 19.69 1.62 25.18
CA TYR A 167 18.50 1.20 25.93
C TYR A 167 18.69 -0.19 26.57
N ASP A 168 19.44 -1.09 25.93
CA ASP A 168 19.75 -2.42 26.49
C ASP A 168 20.84 -2.38 27.58
N ASN A 169 21.49 -1.24 27.82
CA ASN A 169 22.52 -1.05 28.85
C ASN A 169 22.01 -0.36 30.12
N THR A 170 20.73 0.01 30.18
CA THR A 170 20.08 0.46 31.41
C THR A 170 19.30 -0.70 32.00
N ASP A 171 20.04 -1.62 32.62
CA ASP A 171 19.52 -2.47 33.70
C ASP A 171 19.17 -1.55 34.89
N ASP A 172 18.05 -0.84 34.80
CA ASP A 172 17.36 -0.27 35.95
C ASP A 172 15.97 -0.90 36.03
N PHE A 173 15.99 -2.21 36.27
CA PHE A 173 14.94 -2.88 37.05
C PHE A 173 15.39 -2.84 38.52
N PHE A 174 14.83 -1.92 39.31
CA PHE A 174 14.19 -2.17 40.62
C PHE A 174 13.50 -0.88 41.08
#